data_AF-A0AAU5NQQ3-F1
#
_entry.id   AF-A0AAU5NQQ3-F1
#
_cell.length_a   1.000
_cell.length_b   1.000
_cell.length_c   1.000
_cell.angle_alpha   90.00
_cell.angle_beta   90.00
_cell.angle_gamma   90.00
#
_symmetry.space_group_name_H-M   'P 1'
#
loop_
_entity.id
_entity.type
_entity.pdbx_description
1 polymer ?
#
loop_
_entity_poly.entity_id
_entity_poly.type
_entity_poly.pdbx_seq_one_letter_code
_entity_poly.pdbx_strand_id
1 'polypeptide(L)'
;MLEVTTPGVELTFEENGRHRTAYMAHADGSWARACAEWLDPPEVHQGGPRRLWDQLERIRNRLNSEGGLPLYGSTVEITPDGACRLSRGKWSATLG
;
A
#
# COMPACT_ATOMS: atom_id res chain seq x y z
N MET A 1 1.17 -4.22 -4.92
CA MET A 1 -0.17 -3.63 -4.64
C MET A 1 -0.05 -2.23 -4.07
N LEU A 2 0.72 -2.01 -2.99
CA LEU A 2 0.89 -0.68 -2.42
C LEU A 2 1.50 0.31 -3.44
N GLU A 3 2.53 -0.09 -4.18
CA GLU A 3 3.09 0.71 -5.29
C GLU A 3 2.11 0.95 -6.45
N VAL A 4 1.06 0.12 -6.60
CA VAL A 4 0.05 0.30 -7.64
C VAL A 4 -0.98 1.35 -7.24
N THR A 5 -1.38 1.38 -5.96
CA THR A 5 -2.34 2.37 -5.45
C THR A 5 -1.67 3.66 -5.00
N THR A 6 -0.39 3.58 -4.65
CA THR A 6 0.46 4.70 -4.24
C THR A 6 1.81 4.61 -4.97
N PRO A 7 1.86 4.96 -6.26
CA PRO A 7 3.11 4.95 -7.03
C PRO A 7 4.19 5.81 -6.36
N GLY A 8 5.43 5.31 -6.32
CA GLY A 8 6.56 6.03 -5.72
C GLY A 8 6.66 5.94 -4.19
N VAL A 9 5.83 5.11 -3.54
CA VAL A 9 5.99 4.81 -2.11
C VAL A 9 7.19 3.90 -1.89
N GLU A 10 8.07 4.29 -0.98
CA GLU A 10 9.16 3.47 -0.48
C GLU A 10 8.71 2.79 0.81
N LEU A 11 9.10 1.53 0.99
CA LEU A 11 8.75 0.73 2.16
C LEU A 11 9.99 -0.01 2.64
N THR A 12 10.30 0.14 3.93
CA THR A 12 11.35 -0.63 4.59
C THR A 12 10.87 -1.11 5.95
N PHE A 13 11.58 -2.08 6.52
CA PHE A 13 11.29 -2.65 7.81
C PHE A 13 12.56 -2.80 8.64
N GLU A 14 12.40 -2.64 9.94
CA GLU A 14 13.44 -2.89 10.93
C GLU A 14 12.89 -3.88 11.96
N GLU A 15 13.72 -4.86 12.33
CA GLU A 15 13.40 -5.84 13.37
C GLU A 15 14.38 -5.68 14.54
N ASN A 16 13.84 -5.57 15.76
CA ASN A 16 14.62 -5.56 16.99
C ASN A 16 13.97 -6.51 18.02
N GLY A 17 14.51 -7.72 18.11
CA GLY A 17 13.95 -8.78 18.94
C GLY A 17 12.52 -9.11 18.50
N ARG A 18 11.54 -8.81 19.36
CA ARG A 18 10.11 -9.01 19.06
C ARG A 18 9.44 -7.80 18.43
N HIS A 19 10.12 -6.66 18.38
CA HIS A 19 9.58 -5.45 17.77
C HIS A 19 9.85 -5.43 16.28
N ARG A 20 8.83 -5.08 15.51
CA ARG A 20 8.92 -4.83 14.07
C ARG A 20 8.42 -3.44 13.78
N THR A 21 9.25 -2.62 13.14
CA THR A 21 8.86 -1.28 12.69
C THR A 21 8.82 -1.25 11.17
N ALA A 22 7.67 -0.91 10.60
CA ALA A 22 7.54 -0.57 9.20
C ALA A 22 7.68 0.94 9.02
N TYR A 23 8.47 1.35 8.02
CA TYR A 23 8.62 2.74 7.62
C TYR A 23 8.18 2.89 6.16
N MET A 24 7.35 3.91 5.90
CA MET A 24 6.91 4.28 4.57
C MET A 24 7.23 5.75 4.31
N ALA A 25 7.69 6.04 3.11
CA ALA A 25 7.95 7.40 2.66
C ALA A 25 7.48 7.58 1.22
N HIS A 26 7.16 8.81 0.85
CA HIS A 26 6.84 9.19 -0.52
C HIS A 26 7.36 10.61 -0.78
N ALA A 27 7.78 10.89 -2.01
CA ALA A 27 8.43 12.15 -2.39
C ALA A 27 7.56 13.41 -2.17
N ASP A 28 6.24 13.26 -2.06
CA ASP A 28 5.31 14.35 -1.71
C ASP A 28 5.30 14.74 -0.22
N GLY A 29 6.20 14.16 0.58
CA GLY A 29 6.30 14.40 2.03
C GLY A 29 5.37 13.54 2.88
N SER A 30 4.62 12.61 2.27
CA SER A 30 3.83 11.63 3.02
C SER A 30 4.72 10.58 3.67
N TRP A 31 4.43 10.21 4.91
CA TRP A 31 5.19 9.21 5.65
C TRP A 31 4.32 8.43 6.64
N ALA A 32 4.75 7.22 6.98
CA ALA A 32 4.20 6.45 8.09
C ALA A 32 5.28 5.63 8.79
N ARG A 33 5.16 5.50 10.12
CA ARG A 33 5.92 4.61 10.98
C ARG A 33 4.94 3.77 11.78
N ALA A 34 5.04 2.46 11.69
CA ALA A 34 4.18 1.54 12.44
C ALA A 34 5.05 0.53 13.19
N CYS A 35 4.98 0.53 14.52
CA CYS A 35 5.77 -0.37 15.38
C CYS A 35 4.84 -1.31 16.14
N ALA A 36 5.10 -2.62 16.08
CA ALA A 36 4.37 -3.62 16.85
C ALA A 36 5.33 -4.57 17.56
N GLU A 37 4.92 -5.10 18.71
CA GLU A 37 5.49 -6.32 19.27
C GLU A 37 4.74 -7.54 18.72
N TRP A 38 5.45 -8.45 18.06
CA TRP A 38 4.90 -9.71 17.53
C TRP A 38 3.63 -9.55 16.66
N LEU A 39 2.45 -9.96 17.12
CA LEU A 39 1.16 -9.82 16.43
C LEU A 39 0.25 -8.75 17.06
N ASP A 40 0.75 -7.97 18.01
CA ASP A 40 -0.04 -6.89 18.59
C ASP A 40 -0.34 -5.81 17.54
N PRO A 41 -1.47 -5.09 17.68
CA PRO A 41 -1.76 -3.96 16.82
C PRO A 41 -0.61 -2.93 16.87
N PRO A 42 -0.11 -2.44 15.73
CA PRO A 42 0.99 -1.50 15.75
C PRO A 42 0.57 -0.13 16.28
N GLU A 43 1.48 0.51 17.01
CA GLU A 43 1.43 1.95 17.23
C GLU A 43 1.82 2.67 15.93
N VAL A 44 0.92 3.49 15.40
CA VAL A 44 1.09 4.12 14.08
C VAL A 44 1.20 5.64 14.22
N HIS A 45 2.27 6.17 13.65
CA HIS A 45 2.49 7.60 13.42
C HIS A 45 2.53 7.85 11.92
N GLN A 46 1.82 8.84 11.41
CA GLN A 46 1.83 9.17 9.97
C GLN A 46 1.44 10.63 9.73
N GLY A 47 1.98 11.20 8.65
CA GLY A 47 1.78 12.58 8.26
C GLY A 47 1.93 12.82 6.77
N GLY A 48 1.69 14.07 6.36
CA GLY A 48 1.74 14.51 4.96
C GLY A 48 0.41 14.33 4.20
N PRO A 49 0.41 14.63 2.88
CA PRO A 49 -0.81 14.65 2.07
C PRO A 49 -1.53 13.31 1.94
N ARG A 50 -0.78 12.20 1.95
CA ARG A 50 -1.31 10.84 1.85
C ARG A 50 -1.19 10.12 3.19
N ARG A 51 -2.26 9.44 3.59
CA ARG A 51 -2.26 8.55 4.76
C ARG A 51 -1.75 7.17 4.35
N LEU A 52 -0.43 7.00 4.26
CA LEU A 52 0.20 5.80 3.67
C LEU A 52 -0.16 4.51 4.42
N TRP A 53 -0.19 4.55 5.76
CA TRP A 53 -0.60 3.38 6.55
C TRP A 53 -2.05 3.00 6.29
N ASP A 54 -2.95 3.98 6.19
CA ASP A 54 -4.36 3.74 5.90
C ASP A 54 -4.55 3.09 4.51
N GLN A 55 -3.73 3.46 3.53
CA GLN A 55 -3.72 2.81 2.21
C GLN A 55 -3.27 1.35 2.30
N LEU A 56 -2.22 1.06 3.08
CA LEU A 56 -1.78 -0.32 3.33
C LEU A 56 -2.87 -1.14 4.02
N GLU A 57 -3.51 -0.59 5.05
CA GLU A 57 -4.57 -1.28 5.80
C GLU A 57 -5.79 -1.56 4.93
N ARG A 58 -6.16 -0.65 4.02
CA ARG A 58 -7.20 -0.95 3.01
C ARG A 58 -6.84 -2.15 2.13
N ILE A 59 -5.58 -2.27 1.73
CA ILE A 59 -5.11 -3.42 0.94
C ILE A 59 -5.16 -4.71 1.75
N ARG A 60 -4.66 -4.68 3.01
CA ARG A 60 -4.66 -5.83 3.92
C ARG A 60 -6.07 -6.30 4.24
N ASN A 61 -6.96 -5.38 4.59
CA ASN A 61 -8.36 -5.69 4.89
C ASN A 61 -9.03 -6.38 3.71
N ARG A 62 -8.78 -5.90 2.49
CA ARG A 62 -9.32 -6.53 1.29
C ARG A 62 -8.73 -7.92 1.02
N LEU A 63 -7.41 -8.08 1.14
CA LEU A 63 -6.76 -9.38 1.02
C LEU A 63 -7.37 -10.39 2.00
N ASN A 64 -7.52 -10.00 3.26
CA ASN A 64 -8.05 -10.85 4.31
C ASN A 64 -9.55 -11.16 4.13
N SER A 65 -10.32 -10.22 3.59
CA SER A 65 -11.77 -10.37 3.43
C SER A 65 -12.17 -11.10 2.14
N GLU A 66 -11.45 -10.88 1.05
CA GLU A 66 -11.77 -11.41 -0.29
C GLU A 66 -10.85 -12.58 -0.70
N GLY A 67 -9.82 -12.90 0.09
CA GLY A 67 -8.85 -13.95 -0.21
C GLY A 67 -7.89 -13.62 -1.35
N GLY A 68 -7.83 -12.36 -1.81
CA GLY A 68 -6.96 -11.97 -2.90
C GLY A 68 -6.78 -10.46 -3.05
N LEU A 69 -5.68 -10.07 -3.69
CA LEU A 69 -5.44 -8.67 -4.04
C LEU A 69 -6.30 -8.26 -5.24
N PRO A 70 -6.73 -6.98 -5.35
CA PRO A 70 -7.52 -6.50 -6.48
C PRO A 70 -6.85 -6.68 -7.83
N LEU A 71 -5.51 -6.68 -7.85
CA LEU A 71 -4.71 -6.84 -9.05
C LEU A 71 -4.88 -8.22 -9.70
N TYR A 72 -5.07 -9.27 -8.90
CA TYR A 72 -5.30 -10.60 -9.46
C TYR A 72 -6.67 -10.62 -10.16
N GLY A 73 -6.72 -11.00 -11.43
CA GLY A 73 -7.96 -11.01 -12.20
C GLY A 73 -8.51 -9.63 -12.58
N SER A 74 -7.73 -8.55 -12.46
CA SER A 74 -8.09 -7.24 -13.03
C SER A 74 -7.97 -7.24 -14.55
N THR A 75 -8.86 -6.52 -15.23
CA THR A 75 -8.69 -6.18 -16.64
C THR A 75 -7.66 -5.06 -16.75
N VAL A 76 -6.77 -5.17 -17.74
CA VAL A 76 -5.75 -4.16 -18.05
C VAL A 76 -5.98 -3.65 -19.47
N GLU A 77 -6.10 -2.33 -19.61
CA GLU A 77 -6.02 -1.61 -20.88
C GLU A 77 -4.64 -0.94 -20.94
N ILE A 78 -3.89 -1.17 -22.00
CA ILE A 78 -2.60 -0.50 -22.26
C ILE A 78 -2.84 0.54 -23.35
N THR A 79 -2.63 1.81 -23.02
CA THR A 79 -2.83 2.94 -23.95
C THR A 79 -1.64 3.07 -24.92
N PRO A 80 -1.80 3.76 -26.07
CA PRO A 80 -0.71 3.93 -27.05
C PRO A 80 0.53 4.65 -26.50
N ASP A 81 0.36 5.51 -25.49
CA ASP A 81 1.44 6.20 -24.76
C ASP A 81 2.06 5.34 -23.65
N GLY A 82 1.59 4.10 -23.46
CA GLY A 82 2.18 3.11 -22.56
C GLY A 82 1.59 3.06 -21.15
N ALA A 83 0.59 3.89 -20.83
CA ALA A 83 -0.08 3.83 -19.54
C ALA A 83 -0.96 2.58 -19.44
N CYS A 84 -0.94 1.94 -18.27
CA CYS A 84 -1.78 0.80 -17.92
C CYS A 84 -2.94 1.29 -17.06
N ARG A 85 -4.17 1.13 -17.54
CA ARG A 85 -5.40 1.31 -16.76
C ARG A 85 -5.88 -0.05 -16.27
N LEU A 86 -5.93 -0.22 -14.96
CA LEU A 86 -6.34 -1.46 -14.31
C LEU A 86 -7.74 -1.27 -13.73
N SER A 87 -8.59 -2.29 -13.85
CA SER A 87 -9.93 -2.27 -13.26
C SER A 87 -10.38 -3.65 -12.77
N ARG A 88 -11.11 -3.67 -11.65
CA ARG A 88 -11.77 -4.86 -11.11
C ARG A 88 -12.97 -4.46 -10.25
N GLY A 89 -14.18 -4.67 -10.76
CA GLY A 89 -15.40 -4.21 -10.10
C GLY A 89 -15.35 -2.70 -9.88
N LYS A 90 -15.47 -2.24 -8.63
CA LYS A 90 -15.41 -0.81 -8.27
C LYS A 90 -13.97 -0.27 -8.09
N TRP A 91 -12.95 -1.12 -8.19
CA TRP A 91 -11.56 -0.69 -8.03
C TRP A 91 -10.94 -0.38 -9.38
N SER A 92 -10.16 0.70 -9.45
CA SER A 92 -9.35 1.07 -10.60
C SER A 92 -8.02 1.70 -10.17
N ALA A 93 -7.01 1.57 -11.02
CA ALA A 93 -5.71 2.24 -10.86
C ALA A 93 -5.12 2.59 -12.24
N THR A 94 -4.17 3.52 -12.26
CA THR A 94 -3.40 3.87 -13.46
C THR A 94 -1.92 3.87 -13.14
N LEU A 95 -1.13 3.25 -14.00
CA LEU A 95 0.33 3.20 -13.97
C LEU A 95 0.83 3.78 -15.29
N GLY A 96 1.79 4.71 -15.29
CA GLY A 96 2.30 5.34 -16.51
C GLY A 96 2.60 6.80 -16.33
#